data_AF-C4IXJ0-F1
#
_entry.id   AF-C4IXJ0-F1
#
_cell.length_a   1.000
_cell.length_b   1.000
_cell.length_c   1.000
_cell.angle_alpha   90.00
_cell.angle_beta   90.00
_cell.angle_gamma   90.00
#
_symmetry.space_group_name_H-M   'P 1'
#
loop_
_entity.id
_entity.type
_entity.pdbx_description
1 polymer ?
#
loop_
_entity_poly.entity_id
_entity_poly.type
_entity_poly.pdbx_seq_one_letter_code
_entity_poly.pdbx_strand_id
1 'polypeptide(L)' 'MKDEVIFKSCFTVEDVINKVDDYIDYYNNHRCKWELKKMTPKPFRNHLLNVA' A
#
# COMPACT_ATOMS: atom_id res chain seq x y z
N MET A 1 4.04 5.82 -4.63
CA MET A 1 3.89 4.89 -5.77
C MET A 1 4.81 5.26 -6.92
N LYS A 2 4.64 6.44 -7.55
CA LYS A 2 5.40 6.82 -8.75
C LYS A 2 6.93 6.75 -8.60
N ASP A 3 7.45 7.13 -7.43
CA ASP A 3 8.90 7.16 -7.18
C ASP A 3 9.41 5.96 -6.36
N GLU A 4 8.52 5.09 -5.89
CA GLU A 4 8.84 3.99 -4.98
C GLU A 4 8.75 2.62 -5.65
N VAL A 5 8.04 2.53 -6.77
CA VAL A 5 7.88 1.29 -7.54
C VAL A 5 8.72 1.37 -8.80
N ILE A 6 9.72 0.49 -8.90
CA ILE A 6 10.58 0.36 -10.07
C ILE A 6 9.95 -0.65 -11.03
N PHE A 7 9.44 -0.17 -12.16
CA PHE A 7 8.85 -0.99 -13.23
C PHE A 7 9.87 -1.42 -14.31
N LYS A 8 11.15 -1.04 -14.17
CA LYS A 8 12.20 -1.35 -15.15
C LYS A 8 12.41 -2.85 -15.39
N SER A 9 11.94 -3.70 -14.46
CA SER A 9 12.03 -5.15 -14.54
C SER A 9 10.72 -5.83 -15.00
N CYS A 10 9.70 -5.07 -15.39
CA CYS A 10 8.44 -5.60 -15.89
C CYS A 10 8.50 -5.69 -17.42
N PHE A 11 8.29 -6.90 -17.98
CA PHE A 11 8.37 -7.16 -19.42
C PHE A 11 7.00 -7.48 -20.02
N THR A 12 6.03 -7.81 -19.17
CA THR A 12 4.65 -8.11 -19.56
C THR A 12 3.67 -7.23 -18.79
N VAL A 13 2.44 -7.16 -19.29
CA VAL A 13 1.33 -6.50 -18.57
C VAL A 13 1.09 -7.19 -17.22
N GLU A 14 1.24 -8.50 -17.17
CA GLU A 14 1.09 -9.29 -15.94
C GLU A 14 2.14 -8.91 -14.89
N ASP A 15 3.40 -8.69 -15.29
CA ASP A 15 4.44 -8.20 -14.37
C ASP A 15 4.08 -6.85 -13.76
N VAL A 16 3.45 -5.96 -14.54
CA VAL A 16 3.01 -4.65 -14.06
C VAL A 16 1.87 -4.80 -13.06
N ILE A 17 0.88 -5.64 -13.36
CA ILE A 17 -0.26 -5.92 -12.47
C ILE A 17 0.26 -6.46 -11.14
N ASN A 18 1.09 -7.51 -11.18
CA ASN A 18 1.67 -8.11 -9.99
C ASN A 18 2.44 -7.08 -9.15
N LYS A 19 3.24 -6.22 -9.82
CA LYS A 19 4.00 -5.18 -9.13
C LYS A 19 3.12 -4.13 -8.46
N VAL A 20 1.99 -3.78 -9.09
CA VAL A 20 1.01 -2.85 -8.52
C VAL A 20 0.29 -3.50 -7.33
N ASP A 21 -0.11 -4.75 -7.46
CA ASP A 21 -0.79 -5.50 -6.40
C ASP A 21 0.12 -5.64 -5.17
N ASP A 22 1.38 -6.01 -5.37
CA ASP A 22 2.40 -6.07 -4.31
C ASP A 22 2.55 -4.72 -3.60
N TYR A 23 2.56 -3.61 -4.37
CA TYR A 23 2.67 -2.28 -3.80
C TYR A 23 1.43 -1.88 -3.00
N ILE A 24 0.24 -2.20 -3.51
CA ILE A 24 -1.04 -1.93 -2.82
C ILE A 24 -1.07 -2.67 -1.50
N ASP A 25 -0.66 -3.95 -1.48
CA ASP A 25 -0.60 -4.74 -0.25
C ASP A 25 0.40 -4.14 0.75
N TYR A 26 1.63 -3.86 0.30
CA TYR A 26 2.65 -3.19 1.11
C TYR A 26 2.13 -1.88 1.71
N TYR A 27 1.53 -1.02 0.89
CA TYR A 27 1.04 0.27 1.33
C TYR A 27 -0.08 0.15 2.36
N ASN A 28 -1.02 -0.77 2.15
CA ASN A 28 -2.20 -0.91 3.00
C ASN A 28 -1.94 -1.63 4.31
N ASN A 29 -1.00 -2.59 4.32
CA ASN A 29 -0.75 -3.46 5.46
C ASN A 29 0.54 -3.14 6.20
N HIS A 30 1.58 -2.64 5.51
CA HIS A 30 2.94 -2.57 6.06
C HIS A 30 3.49 -1.15 6.20
N ARG A 31 3.01 -0.18 5.42
CA ARG A 31 3.50 1.21 5.49
C ARG A 31 2.77 2.06 6.52
N CYS A 32 3.38 2.24 7.68
CA CYS A 32 2.86 3.13 8.72
C CYS A 32 2.96 4.60 8.30
N LYS A 33 1.91 5.37 8.59
CA LYS A 33 1.85 6.80 8.29
C LYS A 33 1.76 7.63 9.56
N TRP A 34 2.57 8.67 9.65
CA TRP A 34 2.57 9.62 10.78
C TRP A 34 1.18 10.25 10.99
N GLU A 35 0.56 10.70 9.90
CA GLU A 35 -0.80 11.29 9.91
C GLU A 35 -1.88 10.31 10.40
N LEU A 36 -1.66 9.01 10.23
CA LEU A 36 -2.59 7.96 10.67
C LEU A 36 -2.24 7.45 12.07
N LYS A 37 -1.72 8.31 12.96
CA LYS A 37 -1.25 7.94 14.31
C LYS A 37 -0.24 6.78 14.27
N LYS A 38 0.63 6.75 13.24
CA LYS A 38 1.60 5.67 12.98
C LYS A 38 0.97 4.29 12.67
N MET A 39 -0.30 4.26 12.27
CA MET A 39 -0.95 3.04 11.78
C MET A 39 -0.79 2.89 10.27
N THR A 40 -1.01 1.68 9.78
CA THR A 40 -1.21 1.43 8.35
C THR A 40 -2.67 1.72 7.97
N PRO A 41 -2.99 1.96 6.68
CA PRO A 41 -4.33 2.31 6.24
C PRO A 41 -5.43 1.34 6.68
N LYS A 42 -5.17 0.03 6.64
CA LYS A 42 -6.18 -0.99 6.98
C LYS A 42 -6.56 -1.02 8.48
N PRO A 43 -5.63 -1.10 9.44
CA PRO A 43 -5.92 -0.92 10.86
C PRO A 43 -6.55 0.43 11.18
N PHE A 44 -6.10 1.52 10.52
CA PHE A 44 -6.67 2.84 10.76
C PHE A 44 -8.15 2.91 10.39
N ARG A 45 -8.57 2.28 9.27
CA ARG A 45 -9.98 2.13 8.91
C ARG A 45 -10.78 1.46 10.03
N ASN A 46 -10.29 0.36 10.58
CA ASN A 46 -10.98 -0.34 11.66
C ASN A 46 -11.02 0.50 12.95
N HIS A 47 -9.95 1.23 13.25
CA HIS A 47 -9.92 2.17 14.37
C HIS A 47 -11.00 3.24 14.24
N LEU A 48 -11.17 3.85 13.06
CA LEU A 48 -12.22 4.84 12.81
C LEU A 48 -13.62 4.24 12.98
N LEU A 49 -13.85 3.03 12.50
CA LEU A 49 -15.15 2.34 12.62
C LEU A 49 -15.50 1.97 14.05
N ASN A 50 -14.50 1.69 14.90
CA ASN A 50 -14.71 1.38 16.32
C ASN A 50 -14.80 2.61 17.22
N VAL A 51 -14.40 3.79 16.71
CA VAL A 51 -14.47 5.07 17.43
C VAL A 51 -15.76 5.85 17.08
N ALA A 52 -16.44 5.46 16.00
CA ALA A 52 -17.71 6.02 15.55
C ALA A 52 -18.91 5.59 16.42
#